data_AF-A0A7Y9ZLN6-F1
#
_entry.id   AF-A0A7Y9ZLN6-F1
#
_cell.length_a   1.000
_cell.length_b   1.000
_cell.length_c   1.000
_cell.angle_alpha   90.00
_cell.angle_beta   90.00
_cell.angle_gamma   90.00
#
_symmetry.space_group_name_H-M   'P 1'
#
loop_
_entity.id
_entity.type
_entity.pdbx_description
1 polymer ?
#
loop_
_entity_poly.entity_id
_entity_poly.type
_entity_poly.pdbx_seq_one_letter_code
_entity_poly.pdbx_strand_id
1 'polypeptide(L)' 'MQVPAAHLVLGSPAHVVRELSDTELEWKANGTRMYHELAVLSRERLEEVIPLTASEADRPALPFGSHDAVPIREARVTG' A
#
# COMPACT_ATOMS: atom_id res chain seq x y z
N MET A 1 -0.93 -10.84 25.44
CA MET A 1 0.28 -11.17 24.67
C MET A 1 1.02 -9.86 24.40
N GLN A 2 2.32 -9.76 24.70
CA GLN A 2 3.14 -8.64 24.23
C GLN A 2 3.71 -9.03 22.86
N VAL A 3 3.64 -8.13 21.87
CA VAL A 3 4.22 -8.34 20.54
C VAL A 3 5.61 -7.71 20.52
N PRO A 4 6.68 -8.49 20.32
CA PRO A 4 8.03 -7.93 20.20
C PRO A 4 8.13 -6.99 18.98
N ALA A 5 9.00 -5.98 19.07
CA ALA A 5 9.25 -5.07 17.96
C ALA A 5 9.73 -5.84 16.71
N ALA A 6 9.36 -5.37 15.52
CA ALA A 6 9.75 -5.97 14.24
C ALA A 6 9.38 -7.46 14.06
N HIS A 7 8.35 -7.98 14.74
CA HIS A 7 7.90 -9.37 14.56
C HIS A 7 6.61 -9.49 13.74
N LEU A 8 6.55 -10.56 12.94
CA LEU A 8 5.34 -11.02 12.26
C LEU A 8 4.46 -11.80 13.25
N VAL A 9 3.21 -11.36 13.39
CA VAL A 9 2.18 -12.02 14.19
C VAL A 9 1.00 -12.34 13.30
N LEU A 10 0.52 -13.58 13.35
CA LEU A 10 -0.56 -14.08 12.50
C LEU A 10 -1.51 -15.00 13.28
N GLY A 11 -2.74 -15.16 12.78
CA GLY A 11 -3.73 -16.12 13.29
C GLY A 11 -4.75 -15.55 14.27
N SER A 12 -5.75 -16.38 14.62
CA SER A 12 -6.73 -16.14 15.67
C SER A 12 -7.02 -17.46 16.40
N PRO A 13 -6.48 -17.69 17.62
CA PRO A 13 -5.68 -16.75 18.39
C PRO A 13 -4.33 -16.44 17.73
N ALA A 14 -3.81 -15.24 17.99
CA ALA A 14 -2.61 -14.73 17.35
C ALA A 14 -1.33 -15.35 17.94
N HIS A 15 -0.38 -15.68 17.07
CA HIS A 15 0.92 -16.25 17.43
C HIS A 15 2.07 -15.43 16.81
N VAL A 16 3.15 -15.25 17.56
CA VAL A 16 4.42 -14.70 17.05
C VAL A 16 5.07 -15.75 16.17
N VAL A 17 5.33 -15.43 14.90
CA VAL A 17 5.81 -16.38 13.90
C VAL A 17 7.32 -16.27 13.70
N ARG A 18 7.82 -15.04 13.46
CA ARG A 18 9.24 -14.75 13.19
C ARG A 18 9.51 -13.25 13.23
N GLU A 19 10.78 -12.88 13.24
CA GLU A 19 11.22 -11.50 12.95
C GLU A 19 10.99 -11.14 11.47
N LEU A 20 10.71 -9.86 11.21
CA LEU A 20 10.59 -9.29 9.88
C LEU A 20 11.98 -9.05 9.30
N SER A 21 12.14 -9.25 7.98
CA SER A 21 13.37 -8.85 7.29
C SER A 21 13.42 -7.34 7.06
N ASP A 22 14.62 -6.82 6.78
CA ASP A 22 14.81 -5.41 6.42
C ASP A 22 13.94 -5.00 5.23
N THR A 23 13.85 -5.85 4.21
CA THR A 23 12.97 -5.64 3.05
C THR A 23 11.50 -5.51 3.45
N GLU A 24 11.02 -6.29 4.41
CA GLU A 24 9.64 -6.21 4.88
C GLU A 24 9.37 -4.94 5.70
N LEU A 25 10.36 -4.51 6.49
CA LEU A 25 10.29 -3.28 7.26
C LEU A 25 10.26 -2.07 6.32
N GLU A 26 11.15 -2.02 5.33
CA GLU A 26 11.20 -0.96 4.32
C GLU A 26 9.91 -0.92 3.49
N TRP A 27 9.44 -2.09 3.02
CA TRP A 27 8.19 -2.19 2.27
C TRP A 27 6.99 -1.66 3.07
N LYS A 28 6.89 -1.99 4.37
CA LYS A 28 5.85 -1.46 5.26
C LYS A 28 5.96 0.06 5.44
N ALA A 29 7.17 0.57 5.69
CA ALA A 29 7.40 2.00 5.87
C ALA A 29 7.02 2.79 4.61
N ASN A 30 7.37 2.27 3.42
CA ASN A 30 6.99 2.86 2.15
C ASN A 30 5.46 2.92 1.98
N GLY A 31 4.75 1.83 2.29
CA GLY A 31 3.29 1.80 2.21
C GLY A 31 2.64 2.89 3.09
N THR A 32 3.12 3.08 4.32
CA THR A 32 2.62 4.15 5.21
C THR A 32 2.92 5.55 4.64
N ARG A 33 4.11 5.78 4.10
CA ARG A 33 4.47 7.06 3.46
C ARG A 33 3.51 7.39 2.31
N MET A 34 3.18 6.43 1.46
CA MET A 34 2.25 6.65 0.34
C MET A 34 0.87 7.12 0.82
N TYR A 35 0.34 6.59 1.93
CA TYR A 35 -0.93 7.07 2.50
C TYR A 35 -0.84 8.53 2.97
N HIS A 36 0.28 8.93 3.56
CA HIS A 36 0.49 10.32 3.97
C HIS A 36 0.56 11.26 2.75
N GLU A 37 1.26 10.86 1.70
CA GLU A 37 1.34 11.62 0.45
C GLU A 37 -0.03 11.76 -0.22
N LEU A 38 -0.83 10.68 -0.28
CA LEU A 38 -2.20 10.73 -0.79
C LEU A 38 -3.08 11.71 0.02
N ALA A 39 -2.93 11.74 1.34
CA ALA A 39 -3.70 12.66 2.18
C ALA A 39 -3.35 14.13 1.89
N VAL A 40 -2.08 14.45 1.66
CA VAL A 40 -1.63 15.78 1.25
C VAL A 40 -2.20 16.12 -0.13
N LEU A 41 -2.06 15.22 -1.11
CA LEU A 41 -2.57 15.41 -2.47
C LEU A 41 -4.09 15.65 -2.49
N SER A 42 -4.85 14.87 -1.71
CA SER A 42 -6.30 15.05 -1.56
C SER A 42 -6.62 16.44 -1.00
N ARG A 43 -5.94 16.85 0.08
CA ARG A 43 -6.16 18.18 0.66
C ARG A 43 -5.84 19.32 -0.32
N GLU A 44 -4.84 19.16 -1.17
CA GLU A 44 -4.40 20.19 -2.11
C GLU A 44 -5.22 20.26 -3.39
N ARG A 45 -5.77 19.13 -3.86
CA ARG A 45 -6.35 19.03 -5.22
C ARG A 45 -7.78 18.56 -5.26
N LEU A 46 -8.38 18.14 -4.14
CA LEU A 46 -9.76 17.70 -4.12
C LEU A 46 -10.68 18.91 -4.25
N GLU A 47 -11.53 18.90 -5.27
CA GLU A 47 -12.51 19.94 -5.55
C GLU A 47 -13.88 19.34 -5.85
N GLU A 48 -14.93 20.13 -5.65
CA GLU A 48 -16.30 19.73 -5.98
C GLU A 48 -16.49 19.79 -7.50
N VAL A 49 -17.05 18.71 -8.08
CA VAL A 49 -17.32 18.61 -9.52
C VAL A 49 -18.70 18.04 -9.77
N ILE A 50 -19.30 18.41 -10.90
CA ILE A 50 -20.54 17.79 -11.38
C ILE A 50 -20.20 16.39 -11.92
N PRO A 51 -20.88 15.32 -11.47
CA PRO A 51 -20.59 13.98 -11.94
C PRO A 51 -20.95 13.80 -13.42
N LEU A 52 -20.13 13.05 -14.15
CA LEU A 52 -20.42 12.66 -15.53
C LEU A 52 -21.60 11.66 -15.55
N THR A 53 -22.51 11.82 -16.51
CA THR A 53 -23.69 10.93 -16.68
C THR A 53 -23.42 9.75 -17.62
N ALA A 54 -22.28 9.74 -18.29
CA ALA A 54 -21.81 8.66 -19.16
C ALA A 54 -20.28 8.59 -19.11
N SER A 55 -19.71 7.44 -19.49
CA SER A 55 -18.27 7.27 -19.61
C SER A 55 -17.70 8.17 -20.72
N GLU A 56 -16.54 8.76 -20.48
CA GLU A 56 -15.80 9.51 -21.49
C GLU A 56 -15.32 8.57 -22.61
N ALA A 57 -15.44 9.00 -23.87
CA ALA A 57 -15.07 8.19 -25.03
C ALA A 57 -13.58 7.80 -25.02
N ASP A 58 -12.72 8.69 -24.54
CA ASP A 58 -11.25 8.54 -24.49
C ASP A 58 -10.73 8.51 -23.05
N ARG A 59 -11.49 7.90 -22.12
CA ARG A 59 -11.11 7.83 -20.71
C ARG A 59 -9.70 7.23 -20.55
N PRO A 60 -8.71 7.96 -20.01
CA PRO A 60 -7.36 7.45 -19.87
C PRO A 60 -7.30 6.28 -18.88
N ALA A 61 -6.49 5.27 -19.22
CA ALA A 61 -6.15 4.20 -18.30
C ALA A 61 -5.18 4.71 -17.22
N LEU A 62 -5.23 4.13 -16.02
CA LEU A 62 -4.23 4.40 -15.00
C LEU A 62 -2.83 4.03 -15.55
N PRO A 63 -1.82 4.91 -15.41
CA PRO A 63 -0.48 4.65 -15.92
C PRO A 63 0.31 3.65 -15.06
N PHE A 64 -0.27 3.22 -13.93
CA PHE A 64 0.31 2.26 -13.01
C PHE A 64 -0.54 0.99 -13.00
N GLY A 65 0.14 -0.15 -12.99
CA GLY A 65 -0.48 -1.48 -12.99
C GLY A 65 -0.12 -2.29 -11.76
N SER A 66 -0.40 -3.59 -11.83
CA SER A 66 0.04 -4.57 -10.82
C SER A 66 1.54 -4.58 -10.55
N HIS A 67 2.34 -3.98 -11.45
CA HIS A 67 3.79 -3.91 -11.36
C HIS A 67 4.28 -2.77 -10.45
N ASP A 68 3.44 -1.76 -10.17
CA ASP A 68 3.78 -0.66 -9.26
C ASP A 68 3.34 -0.97 -7.82
N ALA A 69 2.30 -1.81 -7.67
CA ALA A 69 1.78 -2.31 -6.40
C ALA A 69 2.17 -3.77 -6.19
N VAL A 70 3.49 -4.04 -6.17
CA VAL A 70 4.03 -5.40 -6.13
C VAL A 70 3.66 -6.11 -4.81
N PRO A 71 3.01 -7.29 -4.87
CA PRO A 71 2.78 -8.12 -3.69
C PRO A 71 4.10 -8.51 -3.00
N ILE A 72 4.10 -8.53 -1.66
CA ILE A 72 5.32 -8.84 -0.87
C ILE A 72 5.98 -10.19 -1.22
N ARG A 73 5.21 -11.17 -1.72
CA ARG A 73 5.75 -12.46 -2.19
C ARG A 73 6.67 -12.30 -3.41
N GLU A 74 6.40 -11.31 -4.26
CA GLU A 74 7.14 -11.02 -5.49
C GLU A 74 8.33 -10.08 -5.17
N ALA A 75 8.15 -9.13 -4.25
CA ALA A 75 9.24 -8.26 -3.77
C ALA A 75 10.40 -9.04 -3.10
N ARG A 76 10.16 -10.26 -2.58
CA ARG A 76 11.20 -11.13 -2.01
C ARG A 76 12.06 -11.85 -3.04
N VAL A 77 11.66 -11.90 -4.31
CA VAL A 77 12.35 -12.68 -5.35
C VAL A 77 13.53 -11.89 -5.96
N THR A 78 13.59 -10.58 -5.72
CA THR A 78 14.60 -9.67 -6.30
C THR A 78 15.79 -9.39 -5.36
N GLY A 79 15.98 -10.21 -4.32
CA GLY A 79 17.09 -10.12 -3.37
C GLY A 79 18.20 -11.13 -3.66
#